data_AF-A0A961AFT5-F1
#
_entry.id   AF-A0A961AFT5-F1
#
_cell.length_a   1.000
_cell.length_b   1.000
_cell.length_c   1.000
_cell.angle_alpha   90.00
_cell.angle_beta   90.00
_cell.angle_gamma   90.00
#
_symmetry.space_group_name_H-M   'P 1'
#
loop_
_entity.id
_entity.type
_entity.pdbx_description
1 polymer ?
#
loop_
_entity_poly.entity_id
_entity_poly.type
_entity_poly.pdbx_seq_one_letter_code
_entity_poly.pdbx_strand_id
1 'polypeptide(L)'
;MTRKRFVENLAESPLFQHYQQAFHTLTGLPLCLEAVADKKSSEEVVTQRGVAGVVQSLVPVKVGKGVLAALRTGGVRLQPATAEHFAPVAKALLDSDHSAAEIHAARVHFENVPVMEPERYEAALAILRSFALQLGENAHRLLFAHVTHEPEPVRKAKSYIQEHLVEPMSLEDVASAVNVSPFHFCKLFKRATGLTFTEFVNHARVEKAKRLLLRPDTRITEVAYDVGFQSLSHFNRSFRKIADESPSEFRSRMKSAEAHLSVA
;
A
#
# COMPACT_ATOMS: atom_id res chain seq x y z
N MET A 1 0.61 -16.64 5.41
CA MET A 1 -0.83 -16.53 5.11
C MET A 1 -1.01 -16.61 3.60
N THR A 2 -1.84 -17.52 3.10
CA THR A 2 -2.03 -17.71 1.64
C THR A 2 -2.81 -16.55 1.05
N ARG A 3 -2.47 -16.11 -0.17
CA ARG A 3 -3.14 -15.01 -0.89
C ARG A 3 -4.67 -15.12 -0.88
N LYS A 4 -5.20 -16.33 -1.12
CA LYS A 4 -6.64 -16.63 -1.07
C LYS A 4 -7.27 -16.26 0.28
N ARG A 5 -6.66 -16.71 1.39
CA ARG A 5 -7.12 -16.42 2.76
C ARG A 5 -7.05 -14.94 3.11
N PHE A 6 -6.11 -14.19 2.52
CA PHE A 6 -6.06 -12.74 2.68
C PHE A 6 -7.21 -12.03 1.99
N VAL A 7 -7.55 -12.46 0.77
CA VAL A 7 -8.71 -11.89 0.06
C VAL A 7 -10.02 -12.24 0.75
N GLU A 8 -10.15 -13.45 1.30
CA GLU A 8 -11.32 -13.85 2.11
C GLU A 8 -11.48 -12.93 3.33
N ASN A 9 -10.41 -12.72 4.12
CA ASN A 9 -10.45 -11.79 5.25
C ASN A 9 -10.77 -10.34 4.83
N LEU A 10 -10.28 -9.91 3.65
CA LEU A 10 -10.56 -8.58 3.12
C LEU A 10 -12.01 -8.43 2.68
N ALA A 11 -12.61 -9.50 2.12
CA ALA A 11 -14.02 -9.56 1.77
C ALA A 11 -14.93 -9.57 3.01
N GLU A 12 -14.45 -10.07 4.14
CA GLU A 12 -15.18 -10.01 5.42
C GLU A 12 -14.96 -8.68 6.18
N SER A 13 -14.11 -7.79 5.67
CA SER A 13 -13.78 -6.53 6.36
C SER A 13 -14.96 -5.55 6.40
N PRO A 14 -15.11 -4.75 7.48
CA PRO A 14 -16.14 -3.71 7.56
C PRO A 14 -16.09 -2.71 6.39
N LEU A 15 -14.89 -2.42 5.89
CA LEU A 15 -14.69 -1.53 4.75
C LEU A 15 -15.32 -2.10 3.48
N PHE A 16 -15.07 -3.39 3.19
CA PHE A 16 -15.66 -4.01 2.00
C PHE A 16 -17.17 -4.18 2.12
N GLN A 17 -17.67 -4.55 3.30
CA GLN A 17 -19.11 -4.62 3.55
C GLN A 17 -19.81 -3.27 3.29
N HIS A 18 -19.17 -2.15 3.68
CA HIS A 18 -19.65 -0.82 3.36
C HIS A 18 -19.69 -0.55 1.85
N TYR A 19 -18.64 -0.91 1.11
CA TYR A 19 -18.62 -0.78 -0.35
C TYR A 19 -19.68 -1.63 -1.04
N GLN A 20 -19.89 -2.86 -0.58
CA GLN A 20 -20.92 -3.76 -1.08
C GLN A 20 -22.31 -3.13 -0.88
N GLN A 21 -22.60 -2.61 0.31
CA GLN A 21 -23.87 -1.95 0.60
C GLN A 21 -24.05 -0.66 -0.23
N ALA A 22 -23.02 0.18 -0.33
CA ALA A 22 -23.08 1.43 -1.09
C ALA A 22 -23.31 1.16 -2.59
N PHE A 23 -22.58 0.20 -3.16
CA PHE A 23 -22.75 -0.18 -4.56
C PHE A 23 -24.13 -0.77 -4.82
N HIS A 24 -24.62 -1.65 -3.95
CA HIS A 24 -25.96 -2.22 -4.06
C HIS A 24 -27.04 -1.13 -3.96
N THR A 25 -26.89 -0.17 -3.05
CA THR A 25 -27.84 0.95 -2.90
C THR A 25 -27.89 1.82 -4.17
N LEU A 26 -26.74 2.07 -4.81
CA LEU A 26 -26.65 2.89 -6.02
C LEU A 26 -27.20 2.19 -7.27
N THR A 27 -26.98 0.88 -7.37
CA THR A 27 -27.11 0.13 -8.64
C THR A 27 -28.18 -0.96 -8.60
N GLY A 28 -28.59 -1.41 -7.42
CA GLY A 28 -29.37 -2.63 -7.20
C GLY A 28 -28.57 -3.93 -7.40
N LEU A 29 -27.30 -3.84 -7.80
CA LEU A 29 -26.49 -5.00 -8.15
C LEU A 29 -25.65 -5.48 -6.94
N PRO A 30 -25.44 -6.79 -6.77
CA PRO A 30 -24.47 -7.28 -5.80
C PRO A 30 -23.03 -6.95 -6.22
N LEU A 31 -22.13 -6.91 -5.24
CA LEU A 31 -20.69 -6.74 -5.43
C LEU A 31 -19.95 -7.79 -4.61
N CYS A 32 -19.00 -8.49 -5.24
CA CYS A 32 -18.19 -9.51 -4.58
C CYS A 32 -16.70 -9.21 -4.78
N LEU A 33 -15.87 -9.58 -3.81
CA LEU A 33 -14.41 -9.54 -3.92
C LEU A 33 -13.89 -10.96 -4.11
N GLU A 34 -13.14 -11.22 -5.17
CA GLU A 34 -12.60 -12.54 -5.49
C GLU A 34 -11.08 -12.54 -5.67
N ALA A 35 -10.44 -13.64 -5.28
CA ALA A 35 -9.01 -13.84 -5.51
C ALA A 35 -8.76 -14.15 -6.99
N VAL A 36 -7.82 -13.44 -7.61
CA VAL A 36 -7.47 -13.67 -9.02
C VAL A 36 -6.35 -14.72 -9.09
N ALA A 37 -6.52 -15.73 -9.95
CA ALA A 37 -5.49 -16.74 -10.20
C ALA A 37 -4.31 -16.14 -11.00
N ASP A 38 -3.08 -16.52 -10.65
CA ASP A 38 -1.81 -15.90 -11.12
C ASP A 38 -1.62 -15.86 -12.66
N LYS A 39 -2.43 -16.57 -13.46
CA LYS A 39 -2.30 -16.65 -14.92
C LYS A 39 -3.34 -15.84 -15.73
N LYS A 40 -4.29 -15.15 -15.09
CA LYS A 40 -5.37 -14.39 -15.77
C LYS A 40 -5.71 -13.04 -15.13
N SER A 41 -4.75 -12.35 -14.52
CA SER A 41 -5.02 -11.02 -13.97
C SER A 41 -4.97 -9.95 -15.04
N SER A 42 -6.14 -9.46 -15.48
CA SER A 42 -6.21 -8.20 -16.21
C SER A 42 -5.86 -7.06 -15.28
N GLU A 43 -5.01 -6.17 -15.75
CA GLU A 43 -4.65 -4.93 -15.07
C GLU A 43 -5.67 -3.81 -15.24
N GLU A 44 -6.62 -4.02 -16.15
CA GLU A 44 -7.68 -3.09 -16.49
C GLU A 44 -9.05 -3.65 -16.15
N VAL A 45 -10.05 -2.77 -16.09
CA VAL A 45 -11.45 -3.17 -15.92
C VAL A 45 -11.88 -3.98 -17.13
N VAL A 46 -12.36 -5.20 -16.89
CA VAL A 46 -12.88 -6.08 -17.95
C VAL A 46 -14.37 -6.22 -17.79
N THR A 47 -15.12 -5.86 -18.82
CA THR A 47 -16.56 -6.15 -18.89
C THR A 47 -16.78 -7.38 -19.77
N GLN A 48 -17.22 -8.47 -19.14
CA GLN A 48 -17.54 -9.71 -19.83
C GLN A 48 -19.03 -9.70 -20.21
N ARG A 49 -19.30 -9.96 -21.49
CA ARG A 49 -20.65 -10.28 -21.97
C ARG A 49 -20.88 -11.77 -21.81
N GLY A 50 -21.81 -12.12 -20.92
CA GLY A 50 -22.32 -13.47 -20.76
C GLY A 50 -23.42 -13.80 -21.76
N VAL A 51 -24.18 -14.84 -21.43
CA VAL A 51 -25.31 -15.29 -22.24
C VAL A 51 -26.40 -14.23 -22.26
N ALA A 52 -27.13 -14.15 -23.38
CA ALA A 52 -28.34 -13.34 -23.49
C ALA A 52 -28.14 -11.82 -23.36
N GLY A 53 -26.91 -11.31 -23.48
CA GLY A 53 -26.61 -9.88 -23.37
C GLY A 53 -26.45 -9.37 -21.93
N VAL A 54 -26.40 -10.27 -20.94
CA VAL A 54 -26.05 -9.92 -19.56
C VAL A 54 -24.56 -9.62 -19.47
N VAL A 55 -24.18 -8.53 -18.80
CA VAL A 55 -22.79 -8.15 -18.57
C VAL A 55 -22.42 -8.21 -17.11
N GLN A 56 -21.15 -8.51 -16.86
CA GLN A 56 -20.52 -8.39 -15.55
C GLN A 56 -19.15 -7.75 -15.72
N SER A 57 -18.78 -6.89 -14.79
CA SER A 57 -17.46 -6.24 -14.82
C SER A 57 -16.59 -6.73 -13.68
N LEU A 58 -15.30 -6.87 -13.99
CA LEU A 58 -14.23 -7.18 -13.07
C LEU A 58 -13.32 -5.96 -12.95
N VAL A 59 -13.26 -5.36 -11.75
CA VAL A 59 -12.41 -4.21 -11.46
C VAL A 59 -11.22 -4.68 -10.61
N PRO A 60 -9.98 -4.55 -11.10
CA PRO A 60 -8.81 -5.07 -10.41
C PRO A 60 -8.48 -4.25 -9.16
N VAL A 61 -8.24 -4.95 -8.05
CA VAL A 61 -7.72 -4.39 -6.79
C VAL A 61 -6.22 -4.63 -6.78
N LYS A 62 -5.43 -3.55 -6.93
CA LYS A 62 -3.98 -3.61 -7.03
C LYS A 62 -3.29 -3.32 -5.70
N VAL A 63 -2.19 -3.99 -5.45
CA VAL A 63 -1.26 -3.72 -4.34
C VAL A 63 0.14 -3.58 -4.95
N GLY A 64 0.71 -2.37 -4.91
CA GLY A 64 1.94 -2.07 -5.64
C GLY A 64 1.77 -2.32 -7.14
N LYS A 65 2.62 -3.16 -7.73
CA LYS A 65 2.57 -3.53 -9.15
C LYS A 65 1.72 -4.77 -9.46
N GLY A 66 1.16 -5.44 -8.44
CA GLY A 66 0.43 -6.69 -8.60
C GLY A 66 -1.08 -6.52 -8.42
N VAL A 67 -1.88 -7.25 -9.20
CA VAL A 67 -3.31 -7.43 -8.92
C VAL A 67 -3.43 -8.41 -7.76
N LEU A 68 -4.09 -8.01 -6.67
CA LEU A 68 -4.35 -8.85 -5.49
C LEU A 68 -5.65 -9.64 -5.65
N ALA A 69 -6.72 -8.93 -6.01
CA ALA A 69 -8.09 -9.41 -6.09
C ALA A 69 -8.84 -8.67 -7.22
N ALA A 70 -10.09 -9.05 -7.48
CA ALA A 70 -10.98 -8.33 -8.38
C ALA A 70 -12.35 -8.13 -7.71
N LEU A 71 -12.92 -6.94 -7.90
CA LEU A 71 -14.32 -6.67 -7.60
C LEU A 71 -15.17 -7.15 -8.78
N ARG A 72 -16.13 -8.03 -8.53
CA ARG A 72 -17.08 -8.55 -9.52
C ARG A 72 -18.46 -7.97 -9.26
N THR A 73 -19.05 -7.35 -10.29
CA THR A 73 -20.43 -6.88 -10.24
C THR A 73 -21.43 -8.02 -10.47
N GLY A 74 -22.66 -7.83 -9.99
CA GLY A 74 -23.81 -8.61 -10.44
C GLY A 74 -24.07 -8.49 -11.94
N GLY A 75 -24.83 -9.45 -12.47
CA GLY A 75 -25.26 -9.44 -13.87
C GLY A 75 -26.29 -8.36 -14.13
N VAL A 76 -26.09 -7.58 -15.19
CA VAL A 76 -27.01 -6.52 -15.61
C VAL A 76 -27.14 -6.52 -17.12
N ARG A 77 -28.29 -6.10 -17.65
CA ARG A 77 -28.45 -5.82 -19.08
C ARG A 77 -28.24 -4.34 -19.33
N LEU A 78 -27.52 -4.02 -20.40
CA LEU A 78 -27.39 -2.63 -20.87
C LEU A 78 -28.47 -2.23 -21.88
N GLN A 79 -29.39 -3.16 -22.16
CA GLN A 79 -30.51 -2.96 -23.06
C GLN A 79 -31.73 -3.77 -22.55
N PRO A 80 -32.96 -3.31 -22.81
CA PRO A 80 -34.17 -4.00 -22.39
C PRO A 80 -34.24 -5.47 -22.85
N ALA A 81 -34.90 -6.29 -22.04
CA ALA A 81 -35.27 -7.64 -22.43
C ALA A 81 -36.34 -7.58 -23.52
N THR A 82 -36.06 -8.12 -24.70
CA THR A 82 -37.01 -8.23 -25.80
C THR A 82 -37.04 -9.66 -26.32
N ALA A 83 -38.13 -10.03 -27.00
CA ALA A 83 -38.24 -11.34 -27.65
C ALA A 83 -37.10 -11.56 -28.66
N GLU A 84 -36.70 -10.51 -29.39
CA GLU A 84 -35.56 -10.54 -30.33
C GLU A 84 -34.24 -10.85 -29.62
N HIS A 85 -33.98 -10.23 -28.46
CA HIS A 85 -32.79 -10.49 -27.67
C HIS A 85 -32.79 -11.89 -27.02
N PHE A 86 -33.97 -12.48 -26.80
CA PHE A 86 -34.09 -13.84 -26.27
C PHE A 86 -34.00 -14.93 -27.35
N ALA A 87 -34.36 -14.63 -28.60
CA ALA A 87 -34.43 -15.61 -29.68
C ALA A 87 -33.13 -16.43 -29.89
N PRO A 88 -31.91 -15.85 -29.81
CA PRO A 88 -30.67 -16.63 -29.92
C PRO A 88 -30.50 -17.64 -28.77
N VAL A 89 -30.95 -17.29 -27.57
CA VAL A 89 -30.88 -18.16 -26.39
C VAL A 89 -31.90 -19.28 -26.50
N ALA A 90 -33.14 -18.96 -26.88
CA ALA A 90 -34.18 -19.95 -27.12
C ALA A 90 -33.74 -20.97 -28.18
N LYS A 91 -33.14 -20.49 -29.28
CA LYS A 91 -32.58 -21.35 -30.33
C LYS A 91 -31.48 -22.28 -29.79
N ALA A 92 -30.50 -21.75 -29.06
CA ALA A 92 -29.42 -22.56 -28.51
C ALA A 92 -29.92 -23.64 -27.52
N LEU A 93 -30.96 -23.32 -26.74
CA LEU A 93 -31.59 -24.29 -25.82
C LEU A 93 -32.34 -25.38 -26.58
N LEU A 94 -33.08 -25.02 -27.65
CA LEU A 94 -33.73 -25.98 -28.53
C LEU A 94 -32.72 -26.88 -29.24
N ASP A 95 -31.62 -26.31 -29.74
CA ASP A 95 -30.54 -27.04 -30.41
C ASP A 95 -29.82 -28.03 -29.45
N SER A 96 -29.98 -27.86 -28.14
CA SER A 96 -29.40 -28.73 -27.10
C SER A 96 -30.45 -29.66 -26.45
N ASP A 97 -31.60 -29.87 -27.10
CA ASP A 97 -32.71 -30.73 -26.65
C ASP A 97 -33.28 -30.40 -25.26
N HIS A 98 -33.21 -29.14 -24.83
CA HIS A 98 -33.89 -28.70 -23.60
C HIS A 98 -35.41 -28.69 -23.76
N SER A 99 -36.11 -29.07 -22.69
CA SER A 99 -37.57 -29.09 -22.62
C SER A 99 -38.19 -27.69 -22.70
N ALA A 100 -39.47 -27.63 -23.11
CA ALA A 100 -40.23 -26.38 -23.11
C ALA A 100 -40.31 -25.70 -21.72
N ALA A 101 -40.29 -26.49 -20.64
CA ALA A 101 -40.26 -25.98 -19.28
C ALA A 101 -38.93 -25.28 -18.95
N GLU A 102 -37.80 -25.86 -19.38
CA GLU A 102 -36.47 -25.25 -19.20
C GLU A 102 -36.33 -23.96 -20.02
N ILE A 103 -36.84 -23.94 -21.25
CA ILE A 103 -36.84 -22.74 -22.10
C ILE A 103 -37.73 -21.65 -21.50
N HIS A 104 -38.89 -22.02 -20.96
CA HIS A 104 -39.76 -21.08 -20.26
C HIS A 104 -39.08 -20.51 -19.01
N ALA A 105 -38.43 -21.36 -18.19
CA ALA A 105 -37.68 -20.92 -17.03
C ALA A 105 -36.52 -19.98 -17.42
N ALA A 106 -35.80 -20.27 -18.51
CA ALA A 106 -34.77 -19.40 -19.05
C ALA A 106 -35.32 -18.04 -19.50
N ARG A 107 -36.52 -18.01 -20.12
CA ARG A 107 -37.20 -16.76 -20.49
C ARG A 107 -37.59 -15.93 -19.26
N VAL A 108 -38.18 -16.57 -18.25
CA VAL A 108 -38.52 -15.90 -16.99
C VAL A 108 -37.26 -15.34 -16.33
N HIS A 109 -36.16 -16.08 -16.31
CA HIS A 109 -34.90 -15.57 -15.78
C HIS A 109 -34.38 -14.39 -16.60
N PHE A 110 -34.41 -14.49 -17.94
CA PHE A 110 -33.98 -13.46 -18.88
C PHE A 110 -34.71 -12.13 -18.68
N GLU A 111 -36.03 -12.17 -18.47
CA GLU A 111 -36.88 -11.00 -18.27
C GLU A 111 -36.67 -10.35 -16.90
N ASN A 112 -36.23 -11.12 -15.89
CA ASN A 112 -36.02 -10.63 -14.53
C ASN A 112 -34.60 -10.10 -14.26
N VAL A 113 -33.66 -10.20 -15.22
CA VAL A 113 -32.33 -9.61 -15.06
C VAL A 113 -32.45 -8.07 -15.01
N PRO A 114 -31.85 -7.38 -14.03
CA PRO A 114 -31.90 -5.93 -13.95
C PRO A 114 -31.40 -5.26 -15.23
N VAL A 115 -32.05 -4.17 -15.63
CA VAL A 115 -31.65 -3.35 -16.78
C VAL A 115 -31.12 -2.00 -16.29
N MET A 116 -30.03 -1.55 -16.90
CA MET A 116 -29.39 -0.29 -16.58
C MET A 116 -28.93 0.41 -17.84
N GLU A 117 -29.15 1.72 -17.91
CA GLU A 117 -28.61 2.54 -19.00
C GLU A 117 -27.07 2.46 -19.04
N PRO A 118 -26.46 2.39 -20.23
CA PRO A 118 -25.02 2.27 -20.39
C PRO A 118 -24.22 3.33 -19.61
N GLU A 119 -24.65 4.58 -19.66
CA GLU A 119 -23.97 5.71 -19.01
C GLU A 119 -24.04 5.60 -17.49
N ARG A 120 -25.16 5.11 -16.95
CA ARG A 120 -25.31 4.85 -15.52
C ARG A 120 -24.40 3.70 -15.08
N TYR A 121 -24.26 2.67 -15.90
CA TYR A 121 -23.35 1.56 -15.63
C TYR A 121 -21.89 2.02 -15.67
N GLU A 122 -21.50 2.84 -16.64
CA GLU A 122 -20.16 3.44 -16.70
C GLU A 122 -19.83 4.29 -15.48
N ALA A 123 -20.78 5.13 -15.03
CA ALA A 123 -20.63 5.90 -13.80
C ALA A 123 -20.45 5.00 -12.56
N ALA A 124 -21.19 3.88 -12.48
CA ALA A 124 -21.03 2.90 -11.42
C ALA A 124 -19.63 2.24 -11.45
N LEU A 125 -19.10 1.93 -12.64
CA LEU A 125 -17.73 1.41 -12.78
C LEU A 125 -16.67 2.44 -12.38
N ALA A 126 -16.90 3.74 -12.63
CA ALA A 126 -15.99 4.78 -12.17
C ALA A 126 -15.88 4.82 -10.64
N ILE A 127 -17.01 4.71 -9.93
CA ILE A 127 -17.03 4.61 -8.46
C ILE A 127 -16.33 3.34 -7.98
N LEU A 128 -16.56 2.21 -8.63
CA LEU A 128 -15.88 0.95 -8.30
C LEU A 128 -14.37 1.04 -8.47
N ARG A 129 -13.85 1.80 -9.44
CA ARG A 129 -12.40 2.04 -9.58
C ARG A 129 -11.85 2.76 -8.34
N SER A 130 -12.58 3.74 -7.81
CA SER A 130 -12.21 4.42 -6.57
C SER A 130 -12.24 3.47 -5.36
N PHE A 131 -13.26 2.61 -5.25
CA PHE A 131 -13.32 1.59 -4.20
C PHE A 131 -12.17 0.60 -4.31
N ALA A 132 -11.84 0.13 -5.52
CA ALA A 132 -10.74 -0.78 -5.77
C ALA A 132 -9.38 -0.16 -5.39
N LEU A 133 -9.17 1.12 -5.69
CA LEU A 133 -7.97 1.86 -5.30
C LEU A 133 -7.84 1.93 -3.77
N GLN A 134 -8.89 2.39 -3.08
CA GLN A 134 -8.89 2.50 -1.62
C GLN A 134 -8.73 1.14 -0.95
N LEU A 135 -9.36 0.09 -1.48
CA LEU A 135 -9.20 -1.27 -0.98
C LEU A 135 -7.77 -1.79 -1.19
N GLY A 136 -7.15 -1.45 -2.32
CA GLY A 136 -5.75 -1.75 -2.63
C GLY A 136 -4.79 -1.06 -1.67
N GLU A 137 -5.00 0.22 -1.36
CA GLU A 137 -4.22 0.96 -0.36
C GLU A 137 -4.37 0.37 1.05
N ASN A 138 -5.60 0.01 1.44
CA ASN A 138 -5.85 -0.66 2.71
C ASN A 138 -5.18 -2.03 2.77
N ALA A 139 -5.27 -2.81 1.70
CA ALA A 139 -4.60 -4.10 1.58
C ALA A 139 -3.08 -3.95 1.61
N HIS A 140 -2.52 -2.93 0.94
CA HIS A 140 -1.11 -2.57 1.03
C HIS A 140 -0.76 -2.26 2.49
N ARG A 141 -1.54 -1.42 3.17
CA ARG A 141 -1.34 -1.19 4.60
C ARG A 141 -1.41 -2.46 5.41
N LEU A 142 -2.34 -3.40 5.19
CA LEU A 142 -2.41 -4.63 6.00
C LEU A 142 -1.27 -5.62 5.70
N LEU A 143 -0.92 -5.80 4.43
CA LEU A 143 0.17 -6.68 4.00
C LEU A 143 1.53 -6.14 4.43
N PHE A 144 1.70 -4.82 4.41
CA PHE A 144 2.96 -4.14 4.74
C PHE A 144 2.98 -3.51 6.13
N ALA A 145 1.86 -3.45 6.87
CA ALA A 145 1.85 -3.09 8.31
C ALA A 145 2.35 -4.25 9.18
N HIS A 146 2.24 -5.49 8.70
CA HIS A 146 3.00 -6.60 9.27
C HIS A 146 4.48 -6.58 8.86
N VAL A 147 4.86 -5.80 7.84
CA VAL A 147 6.25 -5.42 7.55
C VAL A 147 6.68 -4.19 8.38
N THR A 148 5.75 -3.52 9.07
CA THR A 148 6.03 -2.52 10.11
C THR A 148 5.93 -3.08 11.53
N HIS A 149 6.07 -4.38 11.74
CA HIS A 149 6.84 -4.79 12.92
C HIS A 149 8.30 -4.71 12.49
N GLU A 150 8.89 -3.53 12.73
CA GLU A 150 10.34 -3.46 12.85
C GLU A 150 10.77 -4.68 13.66
N PRO A 151 11.63 -5.56 13.11
CA PRO A 151 12.00 -6.78 13.80
C PRO A 151 12.43 -6.42 15.21
N GLU A 152 11.95 -7.16 16.22
CA GLU A 152 12.25 -6.86 17.62
C GLU A 152 13.76 -6.60 17.90
N PRO A 153 14.71 -7.32 17.25
CA PRO A 153 16.13 -6.98 17.35
C PRO A 153 16.51 -5.61 16.78
N VAL A 154 15.87 -5.16 15.68
CA VAL A 154 16.09 -3.83 15.10
C VAL A 154 15.52 -2.74 16.00
N ARG A 155 14.33 -2.97 16.57
CA ARG A 155 13.70 -2.02 17.51
C ARG A 155 14.56 -1.83 18.75
N LYS A 156 15.01 -2.94 19.36
CA LYS A 156 15.94 -2.91 20.49
C LYS A 156 17.27 -2.26 20.12
N ALA A 157 17.79 -2.53 18.92
CA ALA A 157 19.03 -1.90 18.46
C ALA A 157 18.90 -0.39 18.31
N LYS A 158 17.77 0.12 17.80
CA LYS A 158 17.52 1.58 17.74
C LYS A 158 17.50 2.21 19.11
N SER A 159 16.82 1.59 20.08
CA SER A 159 16.82 2.07 21.48
C SER A 159 18.25 2.07 22.06
N TYR A 160 18.99 0.97 21.90
CA TYR A 160 20.38 0.87 22.34
C TYR A 160 21.26 1.97 21.72
N ILE A 161 21.14 2.20 20.40
CA ILE A 161 21.89 3.25 19.68
C ILE A 161 21.55 4.64 20.22
N GLN A 162 20.28 4.91 20.55
CA GLN A 162 19.88 6.22 21.08
C GLN A 162 20.45 6.45 22.49
N GLU A 163 20.45 5.42 23.33
CA GLU A 163 20.98 5.47 24.70
C GLU A 163 22.51 5.65 24.70
N HIS A 164 23.23 5.01 23.77
CA HIS A 164 24.70 4.97 23.74
C HIS A 164 25.29 5.82 22.59
N LEU A 165 24.54 6.80 22.08
CA LEU A 165 24.88 7.49 20.82
C LEU A 165 26.26 8.18 20.83
N VAL A 166 26.71 8.64 22.00
CA VAL A 166 27.98 9.38 22.19
C VAL A 166 29.16 8.43 22.38
N GLU A 167 28.91 7.22 22.86
CA GLU A 167 29.95 6.27 23.20
C GLU A 167 30.51 5.57 21.94
N PRO A 168 31.78 5.09 21.99
CA PRO A 168 32.26 4.15 20.99
C PRO A 168 31.38 2.92 20.98
N MET A 169 30.79 2.62 19.81
CA MET A 169 29.84 1.53 19.66
C MET A 169 30.19 0.77 18.39
N SER A 170 30.48 -0.52 18.53
CA SER A 170 30.71 -1.42 17.41
C SER A 170 29.41 -2.10 16.97
N LEU A 171 29.45 -2.71 15.78
CA LEU A 171 28.32 -3.48 15.29
C LEU A 171 28.11 -4.75 16.12
N GLU A 172 29.22 -5.34 16.58
CA GLU A 172 29.28 -6.53 17.42
C GLU A 172 28.62 -6.29 18.78
N ASP A 173 28.85 -5.12 19.38
CA ASP A 173 28.24 -4.74 20.67
C ASP A 173 26.71 -4.72 20.56
N VAL A 174 26.18 -4.07 19.52
CA VAL A 174 24.73 -3.95 19.31
C VAL A 174 24.12 -5.29 18.94
N ALA A 175 24.77 -6.07 18.08
CA ALA A 175 24.31 -7.41 17.71
C ALA A 175 24.21 -8.33 18.94
N SER A 176 25.22 -8.27 19.84
CA SER A 176 25.22 -8.98 21.12
C SER A 176 24.06 -8.51 22.02
N ALA A 177 23.89 -7.20 22.19
CA ALA A 177 22.83 -6.61 23.02
C ALA A 177 21.41 -7.01 22.57
N VAL A 178 21.21 -7.31 21.28
CA VAL A 178 19.91 -7.73 20.73
C VAL A 178 19.81 -9.23 20.44
N ASN A 179 20.77 -10.02 20.92
CA ASN A 179 20.82 -11.48 20.80
C ASN A 179 20.76 -12.01 19.36
N VAL A 180 21.49 -11.38 18.43
CA VAL A 180 21.66 -11.90 17.06
C VAL A 180 23.12 -11.92 16.63
N SER A 181 23.48 -12.75 15.66
CA SER A 181 24.83 -12.73 15.11
C SER A 181 25.10 -11.44 14.33
N PRO A 182 26.34 -10.91 14.29
CA PRO A 182 26.69 -9.69 13.54
C PRO A 182 26.26 -9.74 12.07
N PHE A 183 26.47 -10.89 11.41
CA PHE A 183 26.07 -11.09 10.01
C PHE A 183 24.54 -11.01 9.83
N HIS A 184 23.79 -11.66 10.73
CA HIS A 184 22.33 -11.59 10.70
C HIS A 184 21.84 -10.17 10.98
N PHE A 185 22.44 -9.49 11.97
CA PHE A 185 22.15 -8.12 12.32
C PHE A 185 22.33 -7.16 11.13
N CYS A 186 23.48 -7.17 10.45
CA CYS A 186 23.74 -6.35 9.26
C CYS A 186 22.63 -6.46 8.22
N LYS A 187 22.27 -7.70 7.87
CA LYS A 187 21.26 -7.97 6.84
C LYS A 187 19.86 -7.54 7.31
N LEU A 188 19.53 -7.85 8.57
CA LEU A 188 18.24 -7.53 9.17
C LEU A 188 18.05 -6.02 9.29
N PHE A 189 19.05 -5.32 9.83
CA PHE A 189 19.02 -3.87 10.09
C PHE A 189 18.97 -3.08 8.79
N LYS A 190 19.79 -3.43 7.78
CA LYS A 190 19.74 -2.78 6.47
C LYS A 190 18.41 -3.00 5.75
N ARG A 191 17.85 -4.21 5.84
CA ARG A 191 16.53 -4.51 5.24
C ARG A 191 15.41 -3.73 5.93
N ALA A 192 15.48 -3.56 7.25
CA ALA A 192 14.44 -2.88 8.02
C ALA A 192 14.53 -1.35 7.96
N THR A 193 15.74 -0.78 7.92
CA THR A 193 15.95 0.68 7.99
C THR A 193 16.33 1.32 6.66
N GLY A 194 16.70 0.52 5.65
CA GLY A 194 17.28 1.01 4.40
C GLY A 194 18.75 1.47 4.52
N LEU A 195 19.30 1.55 5.73
CA LEU A 195 20.63 2.07 6.02
C LEU A 195 21.52 0.98 6.62
N THR A 196 22.82 1.05 6.39
CA THR A 196 23.77 0.27 7.21
C THR A 196 23.76 0.77 8.65
N PHE A 197 24.19 -0.06 9.59
CA PHE A 197 24.34 0.32 10.99
C PHE A 197 25.15 1.63 11.16
N THR A 198 26.32 1.71 10.53
CA THR A 198 27.20 2.88 10.60
C THR A 198 26.55 4.13 10.02
N GLU A 199 25.81 4.00 8.90
CA GLU A 199 25.06 5.12 8.32
C GLU A 199 23.96 5.61 9.25
N PHE A 200 23.21 4.69 9.88
CA PHE A 200 22.16 5.02 10.82
C PHE A 200 22.71 5.77 12.05
N VAL A 201 23.80 5.28 12.62
CA VAL A 201 24.49 5.94 13.74
C VAL A 201 24.97 7.33 13.34
N ASN A 202 25.64 7.46 12.20
CA ASN A 202 26.11 8.76 11.71
C ASN A 202 24.95 9.73 11.46
N HIS A 203 23.82 9.26 10.93
CA HIS A 203 22.63 10.07 10.75
C HIS A 203 22.07 10.58 12.08
N ALA A 204 21.92 9.70 13.07
CA ALA A 204 21.47 10.09 14.40
C ALA A 204 22.41 11.10 15.08
N ARG A 205 23.73 10.91 14.93
CA ARG A 205 24.74 11.85 15.44
C ARG A 205 24.70 13.21 14.74
N VAL A 206 24.54 13.25 13.43
CA VAL A 206 24.40 14.50 12.65
C VAL A 206 23.12 15.24 13.04
N GLU A 207 22.00 14.54 13.23
CA GLU A 207 20.75 15.15 13.68
C GLU A 207 20.88 15.75 15.10
N LYS A 208 21.60 15.08 16.01
CA LYS A 208 21.94 15.65 17.32
C LYS A 208 22.88 16.86 17.17
N ALA A 209 23.86 16.81 16.27
CA ALA A 209 24.80 17.89 16.02
C ALA A 209 24.09 19.14 15.49
N LYS A 210 23.15 19.00 14.55
CA LYS A 210 22.32 20.11 14.05
C LYS A 210 21.68 20.90 15.18
N ARG A 211 21.15 20.22 16.20
CA ARG A 211 20.54 20.86 17.39
C ARG A 211 21.58 21.57 18.25
N LEU A 212 22.75 20.97 18.46
CA LEU A 212 23.82 21.58 19.25
C LEU A 212 24.46 22.79 18.54
N LEU A 213 24.54 22.78 17.21
CA LEU A 213 25.09 23.88 16.40
C LEU A 213 24.24 25.15 16.45
N LEU A 214 22.99 25.08 16.92
CA LEU A 214 22.13 26.26 17.14
C LEU A 214 22.60 27.08 18.36
N ARG A 215 23.39 26.49 19.26
CA ARG A 215 23.96 27.22 20.39
C ARG A 215 25.13 28.08 19.93
N PRO A 216 25.10 29.41 20.17
CA PRO A 216 26.08 30.34 19.59
C PRO A 216 27.51 30.11 20.08
N ASP A 217 27.69 29.61 21.29
CA ASP A 217 28.98 29.55 21.98
C ASP A 217 29.73 28.21 21.80
N THR A 218 29.09 27.20 21.19
CA THR A 218 29.68 25.86 21.11
C THR A 218 30.63 25.76 19.91
N ARG A 219 31.86 25.27 20.10
CA ARG A 219 32.80 25.10 18.98
C ARG A 219 32.39 23.89 18.13
N ILE A 220 32.58 23.96 16.81
CA ILE A 220 32.22 22.84 15.90
C ILE A 220 32.99 21.57 16.26
N THR A 221 34.24 21.71 16.69
CA THR A 221 35.06 20.61 17.20
C THR A 221 34.45 19.96 18.43
N GLU A 222 33.99 20.76 19.41
CA GLU A 222 33.34 20.26 20.62
C GLU A 222 32.06 19.51 20.25
N VAL A 223 31.21 20.09 19.38
CA VAL A 223 29.99 19.41 18.91
C VAL A 223 30.30 18.08 18.25
N ALA A 224 31.36 17.97 17.45
CA ALA A 224 31.73 16.72 16.81
C ALA A 224 32.03 15.61 17.84
N TYR A 225 32.78 15.94 18.89
CA TYR A 225 33.09 15.00 19.98
C TYR A 225 31.88 14.72 20.88
N ASP A 226 31.06 15.75 21.19
CA ASP A 226 29.87 15.64 22.05
C ASP A 226 28.76 14.76 21.46
N VAL A 227 28.74 14.60 20.14
CA VAL A 227 27.83 13.67 19.46
C VAL A 227 28.46 12.32 19.16
N GLY A 228 29.71 12.09 19.57
CA GLY A 228 30.37 10.77 19.49
C GLY A 228 31.21 10.51 18.23
N PHE A 229 31.59 11.54 17.46
CA PHE A 229 32.61 11.34 16.41
C PHE A 229 34.01 11.30 17.02
N GLN A 230 34.83 10.34 16.60
CA GLN A 230 36.22 10.21 17.04
C GLN A 230 37.19 11.14 16.30
N SER A 231 36.76 11.76 15.19
CA SER A 231 37.57 12.74 14.46
C SER A 231 36.71 13.79 13.76
N LEU A 232 37.22 15.02 13.72
CA LEU A 232 36.59 16.13 13.01
C LEU A 232 36.47 15.85 11.51
N SER A 233 37.45 15.19 10.91
CA SER A 233 37.44 14.84 9.49
C SER A 233 36.30 13.88 9.14
N HIS A 234 36.02 12.88 9.99
CA HIS A 234 34.90 11.98 9.78
C HIS A 234 33.56 12.69 10.00
N PHE A 235 33.46 13.55 11.02
CA PHE A 235 32.29 14.39 11.26
C PHE A 235 31.95 15.27 10.07
N ASN A 236 32.91 16.04 9.56
CA ASN A 236 32.69 16.96 8.44
C ASN A 236 32.21 16.23 7.17
N ARG A 237 32.79 15.06 6.86
CA ARG A 237 32.36 14.24 5.71
C ARG A 237 30.93 13.72 5.89
N SER A 238 30.62 13.16 7.07
CA SER A 238 29.30 12.63 7.37
C SER A 238 28.23 13.73 7.40
N PHE A 239 28.53 14.87 8.02
CA PHE A 239 27.63 16.01 8.07
C PHE A 239 27.30 16.52 6.67
N ARG A 240 28.33 16.73 5.82
CA ARG A 240 28.11 17.18 4.44
C ARG A 240 27.35 16.17 3.60
N LYS A 241 27.56 14.86 3.80
CA LYS A 241 26.81 13.80 3.11
C LYS A 241 25.33 13.76 3.52
N ILE A 242 25.01 14.10 4.77
CA ILE A 242 23.65 13.96 5.34
C ILE A 242 22.85 15.27 5.26
N ALA A 243 23.52 16.42 5.37
CA ALA A 243 22.88 17.74 5.41
C ALA A 243 23.09 18.54 4.11
N ASP A 244 23.83 18.02 3.14
CA ASP A 244 24.23 18.67 1.88
C ASP A 244 25.01 19.99 2.03
N GLU A 245 25.47 20.32 3.24
CA GLU A 245 26.28 21.49 3.56
C GLU A 245 27.25 21.18 4.72
N SER A 246 28.27 22.02 4.92
CA SER A 246 29.19 21.86 6.05
C SER A 246 28.55 22.33 7.38
N PRO A 247 29.07 21.86 8.54
CA PRO A 247 28.59 22.32 9.85
C PRO A 247 28.65 23.85 10.03
N SER A 248 29.68 24.50 9.47
CA SER A 248 29.85 25.96 9.51
C SER A 248 28.79 26.68 8.66
N GLU A 249 28.54 26.17 7.45
CA GLU A 249 27.51 26.70 6.54
C GLU A 249 26.11 26.55 7.17
N PHE A 250 25.79 25.36 7.70
CA PHE A 250 24.54 25.09 8.43
C PHE A 250 24.34 26.10 9.56
N ARG A 251 25.37 26.32 10.40
CA ARG A 251 25.30 27.28 11.50
C ARG A 251 25.06 28.70 11.03
N SER A 252 25.78 29.14 10.00
CA SER A 252 25.64 30.49 9.43
C SER A 252 24.22 30.71 8.90
N ARG A 253 23.70 29.73 8.17
CA ARG A 253 22.34 29.74 7.58
C ARG A 253 21.24 29.76 8.65
N MET A 254 21.41 29.04 9.75
CA MET A 254 20.43 29.06 10.84
C MET A 254 20.47 30.38 11.62
N LYS A 255 21.65 30.98 11.82
CA LYS A 255 21.77 32.31 12.45
C LYS A 255 21.12 33.41 11.63
N SER A 256 21.26 33.39 10.30
CA SER A 256 20.59 34.37 9.44
C SER A 256 19.07 34.19 9.41
N ALA A 257 18.58 32.96 9.47
CA ALA A 257 17.16 32.67 9.55
C ALA A 257 16.52 33.13 10.87
N GLU A 258 17.19 32.92 12.01
CA GLU A 258 16.71 33.41 13.33
C GLU A 258 16.70 34.95 13.42
N ALA A 259 17.69 35.63 12.84
CA ALA A 259 17.75 37.09 12.81
C ALA A 259 16.62 37.75 11.99
N HIS A 260 16.01 37.02 11.05
CA HIS A 260 14.86 37.52 10.30
C HIS A 260 13.52 37.27 11.01
N LEU A 261 13.45 36.31 11.93
CA LEU A 261 12.24 35.99 12.68
C LEU A 261 12.08 36.78 13.99
N SER A 262 13.16 37.39 14.50
CA SER A 262 13.14 38.25 15.70
C SER A 262 12.93 39.74 15.41
N VAL A 263 12.86 40.13 14.14
CA VAL A 263 12.68 41.51 13.66
C VAL A 263 11.29 41.73 13.04
N ALA A 264 10.45 40.70 13.01
CA ALA A 264 9.04 40.75 12.59
C ALA A 264 8.12 40.57 13.81
#